data_AF-A0A970WY19-F1
#
_entry.id   AF-A0A970WY19-F1
#
_cell.length_a   1.000
_cell.length_b   1.000
_cell.length_c   1.000
_cell.angle_alpha   90.00
_cell.angle_beta   90.00
_cell.angle_gamma   90.00
#
_symmetry.space_group_name_H-M   'P 1'
#
loop_
_entity.id
_entity.type
_entity.pdbx_description
1 polymer ?
#
loop_
_entity_poly.entity_id
_entity_poly.type
_entity_poly.pdbx_seq_one_letter_code
_entity_poly.pdbx_strand_id
1 'polypeptide(L)'
;MKKQEIIEITTPEMPKDNSNLKVDLAELYFEPINRVKKHRFSPSGLNQDEKREKINANLTVFEEKLTKMLHLYHFLNLFSFSTVEQEEFASIQKNIEKYIIRLEKKYESLKKANNSLKRKRLVTEEMINELYYEVGDLESYYEDLIEDINQYKKEYLPNLKMASYAFCNEKTYQELKDYRSYVVTEIDKYSSLQNAYDYICYHSGELITKTISHLIAFMKKGLTKNYVSQFTMDYFLENEIIMYYDYPKWIALFSKINYVIKKSDKAIFADKNFIASYQELEYKYVVVLIYNEYQTARRV
;
A
#
# COMPACT_ATOMS: atom_id res chain seq x y z
N MET A 1 -14.87 -76.85 -18.61
CA MET A 1 -15.48 -75.60 -18.11
C MET A 1 -14.38 -74.77 -17.46
N LYS A 2 -14.01 -73.62 -18.04
CA LYS A 2 -12.99 -72.72 -17.46
C LYS A 2 -13.67 -71.78 -16.46
N LYS A 3 -13.18 -71.72 -15.23
CA LYS A 3 -13.63 -70.78 -14.20
C LYS A 3 -13.29 -69.34 -14.64
N GLN A 4 -14.27 -68.46 -14.64
CA GLN A 4 -14.05 -67.02 -14.74
C GLN A 4 -13.63 -66.50 -13.36
N GLU A 5 -12.44 -65.90 -13.26
CA GLU A 5 -12.05 -65.09 -12.10
C GLU A 5 -12.74 -63.73 -12.21
N ILE A 6 -13.48 -63.38 -11.16
CA ILE A 6 -14.08 -62.05 -10.99
C ILE A 6 -13.02 -61.21 -10.27
N ILE A 7 -12.51 -60.18 -10.95
CA ILE A 7 -11.64 -59.17 -10.34
C ILE A 7 -12.55 -58.06 -9.82
N GLU A 8 -12.64 -57.90 -8.49
CA GLU A 8 -13.31 -56.76 -7.88
C GLU A 8 -12.44 -55.51 -8.05
N ILE A 9 -12.85 -54.62 -8.96
CA ILE A 9 -12.26 -53.29 -9.10
C ILE A 9 -12.98 -52.39 -8.11
N THR A 10 -12.33 -52.03 -7.01
CA THR A 10 -12.77 -50.92 -6.15
C THR A 10 -12.60 -49.61 -6.91
N THR A 11 -13.70 -49.02 -7.33
CA THR A 11 -13.73 -47.63 -7.82
C THR A 11 -13.13 -46.70 -6.77
N PRO A 12 -12.15 -45.85 -7.11
CA PRO A 12 -11.64 -44.85 -6.17
C PRO A 12 -12.78 -43.91 -5.75
N GLU A 13 -12.89 -43.66 -4.45
CA GLU A 13 -13.90 -42.74 -3.89
C GLU A 13 -13.83 -41.41 -4.65
N MET A 14 -14.98 -40.97 -5.17
CA MET A 14 -15.10 -39.64 -5.75
C MET A 14 -14.70 -38.60 -4.68
N PRO A 15 -13.96 -37.54 -5.06
CA PRO A 15 -13.58 -36.51 -4.10
C PRO A 15 -14.84 -35.98 -3.43
N LYS A 16 -14.88 -36.08 -2.10
CA LYS A 16 -15.97 -35.56 -1.28
C LYS A 16 -16.20 -34.11 -1.68
N ASP A 17 -17.44 -33.83 -2.06
CA ASP A 17 -17.90 -32.53 -2.48
C ASP A 17 -17.60 -31.53 -1.35
N ASN A 18 -16.57 -30.71 -1.53
CA ASN A 18 -16.23 -29.62 -0.63
C ASN A 18 -17.19 -28.45 -0.93
N SER A 19 -18.48 -28.68 -0.69
CA SER A 19 -19.55 -27.67 -0.82
C SER A 19 -19.46 -26.56 0.24
N ASN A 20 -18.39 -26.51 1.03
CA ASN A 20 -18.06 -25.44 1.96
C ASN A 20 -16.94 -24.51 1.45
N LEU A 21 -16.72 -24.41 0.14
CA LEU A 21 -16.16 -23.18 -0.42
C LEU A 21 -17.19 -22.08 -0.20
N LYS A 22 -17.09 -21.41 0.96
CA LYS A 22 -17.65 -20.06 1.15
C LYS A 22 -16.88 -19.15 0.18
N VAL A 23 -17.28 -19.17 -1.09
CA VAL A 23 -16.96 -18.09 -2.00
C VAL A 23 -17.63 -16.87 -1.39
N ASP A 24 -16.83 -15.90 -0.98
CA ASP A 24 -17.36 -14.63 -0.54
C ASP A 24 -18.14 -14.04 -1.72
N LEU A 25 -19.48 -13.96 -1.60
CA LEU A 25 -20.34 -13.45 -2.66
C LEU A 25 -19.99 -11.99 -3.02
N ALA A 26 -19.27 -11.28 -2.15
CA ALA A 26 -18.67 -9.98 -2.47
C ALA A 26 -17.56 -10.07 -3.54
N GLU A 27 -16.93 -11.23 -3.75
CA GLU A 27 -15.96 -11.46 -4.83
C GLU A 27 -16.63 -11.69 -6.20
N LEU A 28 -17.89 -12.13 -6.22
CA LEU A 28 -18.64 -12.44 -7.45
C LEU A 28 -19.52 -11.28 -7.92
N TYR A 29 -20.00 -10.43 -7.01
CA TYR A 29 -20.86 -9.31 -7.35
C TYR A 29 -20.04 -8.03 -7.60
N PHE A 30 -19.79 -7.73 -8.87
CA PHE A 30 -19.36 -6.40 -9.28
C PHE A 30 -20.60 -5.60 -9.68
N GLU A 31 -20.95 -4.57 -8.90
CA GLU A 31 -21.95 -3.58 -9.31
C GLU A 31 -21.61 -3.05 -10.73
N PRO A 32 -22.62 -2.86 -11.60
CA PRO A 32 -22.41 -2.25 -12.91
C PRO A 32 -21.78 -0.87 -12.74
N ILE A 33 -20.68 -0.62 -13.44
CA ILE A 33 -20.00 0.66 -13.40
C ILE A 33 -20.63 1.55 -14.46
N ASN A 34 -21.13 2.72 -14.07
CA ASN A 34 -21.48 3.80 -14.98
C ASN A 34 -20.23 4.52 -15.50
N ARG A 35 -19.29 3.80 -16.13
CA ARG A 35 -18.12 4.40 -16.81
C ARG A 35 -18.19 4.06 -18.28
N VAL A 36 -18.19 5.09 -19.12
CA VAL A 36 -18.28 4.96 -20.57
C VAL A 36 -16.97 4.37 -21.08
N LYS A 37 -17.03 3.18 -21.68
CA LYS A 37 -15.87 2.60 -22.39
C LYS A 37 -15.49 3.52 -23.54
N LYS A 38 -14.40 4.28 -23.37
CA LYS A 38 -13.72 4.91 -24.49
C LYS A 38 -12.66 3.94 -24.99
N HIS A 39 -12.93 3.22 -26.07
CA HIS A 39 -11.91 2.43 -26.75
C HIS A 39 -10.84 3.39 -27.30
N ARG A 40 -9.70 3.53 -26.61
CA ARG A 40 -8.63 4.47 -26.99
C ARG A 40 -7.80 3.97 -28.16
N PHE A 41 -7.83 2.68 -28.45
CA PHE A 41 -7.00 2.08 -29.49
C PHE A 41 -7.86 1.65 -30.68
N SER A 42 -7.41 2.02 -31.89
CA SER A 42 -7.93 1.48 -33.15
C SER A 42 -6.92 0.46 -33.71
N PRO A 43 -7.36 -0.73 -34.17
CA PRO A 43 -6.47 -1.73 -34.76
C PRO A 43 -6.11 -1.39 -36.21
N SER A 44 -6.76 -0.38 -36.81
CA SER A 44 -6.61 -0.02 -38.21
C SER A 44 -5.19 0.48 -38.48
N GLY A 45 -4.48 -0.19 -39.39
CA GLY A 45 -3.19 0.28 -39.91
C GLY A 45 -1.94 -0.21 -39.19
N LEU A 46 -2.07 -1.11 -38.21
CA LEU A 46 -0.92 -1.76 -37.55
C LEU A 46 -0.85 -3.24 -37.89
N ASN A 47 0.35 -3.74 -38.18
CA ASN A 47 0.59 -5.17 -38.37
C ASN A 47 0.62 -5.91 -37.01
N GLN A 48 0.67 -7.25 -37.04
CA GLN A 48 0.61 -8.07 -35.82
C GLN A 48 1.80 -7.87 -34.88
N ASP A 49 3.00 -7.69 -35.44
CA ASP A 49 4.22 -7.53 -34.65
C ASP A 49 4.24 -6.16 -33.94
N GLU A 50 3.85 -5.11 -34.65
CA GLU A 50 3.68 -3.76 -34.09
C GLU A 50 2.64 -3.74 -32.95
N LYS A 51 1.53 -4.47 -33.09
CA LYS A 51 0.52 -4.61 -32.04
C LYS A 51 1.09 -5.31 -30.80
N ARG A 52 1.87 -6.38 -30.99
CA ARG A 52 2.53 -7.10 -29.88
C ARG A 52 3.55 -6.23 -29.16
N GLU A 53 4.36 -5.48 -29.90
CA GLU A 53 5.31 -4.54 -29.32
C GLU A 53 4.60 -3.47 -28.50
N LYS A 54 3.52 -2.88 -29.04
CA LYS A 54 2.70 -1.90 -28.32
C LYS A 54 2.01 -2.48 -27.10
N ILE A 55 1.48 -3.70 -27.14
CA ILE A 55 0.90 -4.36 -25.96
C ILE A 55 1.95 -4.46 -24.85
N ASN A 56 3.16 -4.92 -25.17
CA ASN A 56 4.23 -5.04 -24.18
C ASN A 56 4.65 -3.68 -23.61
N ALA A 57 4.90 -2.70 -24.48
CA ALA A 57 5.28 -1.36 -24.08
C ALA A 57 4.21 -0.70 -23.20
N ASN A 58 2.94 -0.80 -23.60
CA ASN A 58 1.82 -0.23 -22.87
C ASN A 58 1.65 -0.90 -21.50
N LEU A 59 1.77 -2.23 -21.39
CA LEU A 59 1.66 -2.92 -20.09
C LEU A 59 2.80 -2.53 -19.15
N THR A 60 4.03 -2.35 -19.64
CA THR A 60 5.16 -1.89 -18.82
C THR A 60 4.95 -0.45 -18.34
N VAL A 61 4.55 0.46 -19.24
CA VAL A 61 4.24 1.85 -18.87
C VAL A 61 3.06 1.91 -17.91
N PHE A 62 2.05 1.06 -18.10
CA PHE A 62 0.89 0.96 -17.23
C PHE A 62 1.28 0.53 -15.81
N GLU A 63 2.21 -0.41 -15.64
CA GLU A 63 2.69 -0.85 -14.32
C GLU A 63 3.29 0.31 -13.50
N GLU A 64 4.07 1.18 -14.14
CA GLU A 64 4.61 2.39 -13.50
C GLU A 64 3.51 3.39 -13.13
N LYS A 65 2.55 3.62 -14.04
CA LYS A 65 1.39 4.49 -13.80
C LYS A 65 0.52 3.97 -12.65
N LEU A 66 0.27 2.67 -12.62
CA LEU A 66 -0.49 1.97 -11.58
C LEU A 66 0.20 2.14 -10.23
N THR A 67 1.51 1.93 -10.17
CA THR A 67 2.30 2.09 -8.93
C THR A 67 2.17 3.50 -8.36
N LYS A 68 2.27 4.54 -9.21
CA LYS A 68 2.10 5.95 -8.80
C LYS A 68 0.69 6.25 -8.30
N MET A 69 -0.32 5.74 -8.99
CA MET A 69 -1.72 5.91 -8.58
C MET A 69 -2.01 5.18 -7.25
N LEU A 70 -1.53 3.95 -7.08
CA LEU A 70 -1.67 3.20 -5.83
C LEU A 70 -0.98 3.92 -4.67
N HIS A 71 0.22 4.45 -4.89
CA HIS A 71 0.92 5.27 -3.90
C HIS A 71 0.08 6.49 -3.50
N LEU A 72 -0.42 7.25 -4.49
CA LEU A 72 -1.28 8.39 -4.24
C LEU A 72 -2.54 7.98 -3.48
N TYR A 73 -3.26 6.95 -3.91
CA TYR A 73 -4.46 6.48 -3.22
C TYR A 73 -4.17 6.08 -1.76
N HIS A 74 -3.16 5.24 -1.52
CA HIS A 74 -2.84 4.79 -0.17
C HIS A 74 -2.33 5.92 0.73
N PHE A 75 -1.64 6.91 0.14
CA PHE A 75 -1.32 8.16 0.82
C PHE A 75 -2.58 8.89 1.30
N LEU A 76 -3.52 9.16 0.39
CA LEU A 76 -4.75 9.88 0.75
C LEU A 76 -5.59 9.06 1.75
N ASN A 77 -5.68 7.74 1.54
CA ASN A 77 -6.38 6.82 2.43
C ASN A 77 -5.76 6.81 3.83
N LEU A 78 -4.44 6.84 3.98
CA LEU A 78 -3.81 6.88 5.31
C LEU A 78 -4.33 8.05 6.15
N PHE A 79 -4.46 9.22 5.55
CA PHE A 79 -4.94 10.44 6.21
C PHE A 79 -6.46 10.59 6.19
N SER A 80 -7.23 9.61 5.74
CA SER A 80 -8.69 9.73 5.67
C SER A 80 -9.36 9.83 7.06
N PHE A 81 -8.66 9.45 8.14
CA PHE A 81 -9.11 9.72 9.52
C PHE A 81 -9.05 11.20 9.91
N SER A 82 -8.35 12.03 9.14
CA SER A 82 -8.21 13.46 9.40
C SER A 82 -9.41 14.30 8.94
N THR A 83 -10.34 13.71 8.20
CA THR A 83 -11.55 14.40 7.72
C THR A 83 -12.69 14.22 8.72
N VAL A 84 -13.31 15.33 9.14
CA VAL A 84 -14.40 15.37 10.12
C VAL A 84 -15.72 15.06 9.41
N GLU A 85 -16.31 13.90 9.66
CA GLU A 85 -17.65 13.45 9.24
C GLU A 85 -18.02 13.55 7.74
N GLN A 86 -18.49 12.43 7.16
CA GLN A 86 -19.61 12.36 6.19
C GLN A 86 -19.70 10.91 5.68
N GLU A 87 -20.85 10.24 5.86
CA GLU A 87 -21.10 8.91 5.28
C GLU A 87 -20.83 8.87 3.76
N GLU A 88 -21.03 10.01 3.09
CA GLU A 88 -20.68 10.24 1.69
C GLU A 88 -19.19 10.03 1.40
N PHE A 89 -18.30 10.43 2.31
CA PHE A 89 -16.86 10.26 2.18
C PHE A 89 -16.44 8.79 2.27
N ALA A 90 -16.99 8.06 3.24
CA ALA A 90 -16.77 6.62 3.36
C ALA A 90 -17.29 5.87 2.11
N SER A 91 -18.39 6.35 1.52
CA SER A 91 -18.95 5.83 0.28
C SER A 91 -18.04 6.07 -0.93
N ILE A 92 -17.55 7.31 -1.12
CA ILE A 92 -16.61 7.65 -2.21
C ILE A 92 -15.33 6.84 -2.08
N GLN A 93 -14.73 6.81 -0.88
CA GLN A 93 -13.52 6.05 -0.62
C GLN A 93 -13.72 4.55 -0.93
N LYS A 94 -14.83 3.96 -0.48
CA LYS A 94 -15.19 2.57 -0.75
C LYS A 94 -15.37 2.30 -2.25
N ASN A 95 -15.94 3.24 -3.00
CA ASN A 95 -16.09 3.10 -4.44
C ASN A 95 -14.74 3.17 -5.16
N ILE A 96 -13.87 4.11 -4.79
CA ILE A 96 -12.49 4.18 -5.31
C ILE A 96 -11.75 2.87 -5.01
N GLU A 97 -11.88 2.32 -3.81
CA GLU A 97 -11.25 1.04 -3.43
C GLU A 97 -11.74 -0.12 -4.29
N LYS A 98 -13.05 -0.26 -4.50
CA LYS A 98 -13.62 -1.26 -5.41
C LYS A 98 -13.04 -1.13 -6.82
N TYR A 99 -12.87 0.09 -7.32
CA TYR A 99 -12.34 0.35 -8.65
C TYR A 99 -10.85 0.03 -8.75
N ILE A 100 -10.06 0.31 -7.71
CA ILE A 100 -8.65 -0.08 -7.64
C ILE A 100 -8.52 -1.59 -7.69
N ILE A 101 -9.25 -2.34 -6.85
CA ILE A 101 -9.20 -3.80 -6.82
C ILE A 101 -9.54 -4.39 -8.20
N ARG A 102 -10.53 -3.81 -8.88
CA ARG A 102 -10.92 -4.25 -10.23
C ARG A 102 -9.84 -3.93 -11.27
N LEU A 103 -9.20 -2.77 -11.19
CA LEU A 103 -8.11 -2.39 -12.08
C LEU A 103 -6.91 -3.34 -11.91
N GLU A 104 -6.51 -3.61 -10.67
CA GLU A 104 -5.41 -4.55 -10.36
C GLU A 104 -5.70 -5.95 -10.90
N LYS A 105 -6.91 -6.48 -10.65
CA LYS A 105 -7.35 -7.77 -11.20
C LYS A 105 -7.32 -7.79 -12.72
N LYS A 106 -7.79 -6.72 -13.38
CA LYS A 106 -7.79 -6.60 -14.85
C LYS A 106 -6.36 -6.56 -15.40
N TYR A 107 -5.48 -5.75 -14.80
CA TYR A 107 -4.08 -5.67 -15.17
C TYR A 107 -3.37 -7.04 -15.05
N GLU A 108 -3.53 -7.74 -13.93
CA GLU A 108 -2.94 -9.07 -13.72
C GLU A 108 -3.47 -10.11 -14.72
N SER A 109 -4.76 -10.06 -15.04
CA SER A 109 -5.35 -10.90 -16.10
C SER A 109 -4.69 -10.64 -17.45
N LEU A 110 -4.54 -9.38 -17.85
CA LEU A 110 -3.94 -8.99 -19.13
C LEU A 110 -2.44 -9.34 -19.20
N LYS A 111 -1.71 -9.18 -18.10
CA LYS A 111 -0.31 -9.61 -17.97
C LYS A 111 -0.18 -11.12 -18.18
N LYS A 112 -1.06 -11.91 -17.57
CA LYS A 112 -1.12 -13.37 -17.77
C LYS A 112 -1.51 -13.76 -19.19
N ALA A 113 -2.48 -13.06 -19.79
CA ALA A 113 -2.91 -13.28 -21.17
C ALA A 113 -1.77 -13.00 -22.16
N ASN A 114 -1.09 -11.85 -22.03
CA ASN A 114 0.07 -11.48 -22.84
C ASN A 114 1.21 -12.52 -22.72
N ASN A 115 1.53 -12.95 -21.49
CA ASN A 115 2.54 -13.98 -21.25
C ASN A 115 2.16 -15.33 -21.87
N SER A 116 0.87 -15.67 -21.89
CA SER A 116 0.36 -16.88 -22.53
C SER A 116 0.47 -16.79 -24.05
N LEU A 117 0.16 -15.64 -24.65
CA LEU A 117 0.34 -15.41 -26.09
C LEU A 117 1.79 -15.58 -26.53
N LYS A 118 2.75 -15.13 -25.73
CA LYS A 118 4.19 -15.31 -26.03
C LYS A 118 4.60 -16.79 -26.09
N ARG A 119 3.90 -17.68 -25.37
CA ARG A 119 4.23 -19.11 -25.27
C ARG A 119 3.42 -20.00 -26.22
N LYS A 120 2.34 -19.49 -26.81
CA LYS A 120 1.47 -20.25 -27.71
C LYS A 120 2.14 -20.46 -29.06
N ARG A 121 2.10 -21.70 -29.57
CA ARG A 121 2.63 -22.07 -30.90
C ARG A 121 1.81 -21.48 -32.05
N LEU A 122 0.50 -21.30 -31.83
CA LEU A 122 -0.42 -20.69 -32.78
C LEU A 122 -1.10 -19.52 -32.08
N VAL A 123 -0.94 -18.32 -32.66
CA VAL A 123 -1.59 -17.10 -32.19
C VAL A 123 -2.32 -16.50 -33.39
N THR A 124 -3.63 -16.30 -33.24
CA THR A 124 -4.45 -15.70 -34.30
C THR A 124 -4.42 -14.18 -34.20
N GLU A 125 -4.74 -13.50 -35.31
CA GLU A 125 -4.85 -12.04 -35.33
C GLU A 125 -5.91 -11.52 -34.37
N GLU A 126 -7.03 -12.24 -34.30
CA GLU A 126 -8.16 -11.94 -33.42
C GLU A 126 -7.71 -11.88 -31.95
N MET A 127 -6.93 -12.85 -31.49
CA MET A 127 -6.40 -12.87 -30.12
C MET A 127 -5.48 -11.67 -29.82
N ILE A 128 -4.70 -11.21 -30.80
CA ILE A 128 -3.82 -10.04 -30.65
C ILE A 128 -4.68 -8.76 -30.62
N ASN A 129 -5.69 -8.67 -31.49
CA ASN A 129 -6.60 -7.53 -31.55
C ASN A 129 -7.43 -7.40 -30.27
N GLU A 130 -7.99 -8.50 -29.76
CA GLU A 130 -8.71 -8.53 -28.48
C GLU A 130 -7.84 -8.02 -27.34
N LEU A 131 -6.63 -8.59 -27.17
CA LEU A 131 -5.72 -8.15 -26.11
C LEU A 131 -5.32 -6.68 -26.28
N TYR A 132 -5.11 -6.22 -27.51
CA TYR A 132 -4.81 -4.82 -27.79
C TYR A 132 -5.96 -3.91 -27.34
N TYR A 133 -7.21 -4.24 -27.67
CA TYR A 133 -8.38 -3.49 -27.21
C TYR A 133 -8.53 -3.50 -25.69
N GLU A 134 -8.33 -4.65 -25.05
CA GLU A 134 -8.46 -4.77 -23.59
C GLU A 134 -7.42 -3.93 -22.84
N VAL A 135 -6.20 -3.81 -23.38
CA VAL A 135 -5.17 -2.88 -22.86
C VAL A 135 -5.60 -1.43 -23.06
N GLY A 136 -6.20 -1.09 -24.20
CA GLY A 136 -6.76 0.26 -24.41
C GLY A 136 -7.88 0.60 -23.42
N ASP A 137 -8.74 -0.38 -23.12
CA ASP A 137 -9.80 -0.25 -22.13
C ASP A 137 -9.25 -0.16 -20.70
N LEU A 138 -8.09 -0.78 -20.43
CA LEU A 138 -7.40 -0.67 -19.16
C LEU A 138 -6.88 0.76 -18.93
N GLU A 139 -6.27 1.37 -19.95
CA GLU A 139 -5.80 2.75 -19.90
C GLU A 139 -6.95 3.74 -19.68
N SER A 140 -8.07 3.58 -20.41
CA SER A 140 -9.25 4.43 -20.19
C SER A 140 -9.80 4.31 -18.77
N TYR A 141 -9.85 3.08 -18.24
CA TYR A 141 -10.32 2.85 -16.87
C TYR A 141 -9.41 3.52 -15.82
N TYR A 142 -8.10 3.45 -16.04
CA TYR A 142 -7.11 4.12 -15.19
C TYR A 142 -7.30 5.64 -15.19
N GLU A 143 -7.53 6.24 -16.35
CA GLU A 143 -7.68 7.69 -16.50
C GLU A 143 -8.91 8.22 -15.78
N ASP A 144 -10.04 7.51 -15.90
CA ASP A 144 -11.24 7.84 -15.13
C ASP A 144 -10.98 7.70 -13.61
N LEU A 145 -10.21 6.69 -13.20
CA LEU A 145 -9.94 6.45 -11.77
C LEU A 145 -8.96 7.47 -11.18
N ILE A 146 -7.91 7.85 -11.90
CA ILE A 146 -6.95 8.85 -11.43
C ILE A 146 -7.59 10.24 -11.38
N GLU A 147 -8.55 10.54 -12.25
CA GLU A 147 -9.36 11.76 -12.17
C GLU A 147 -10.15 11.80 -10.86
N ASP A 148 -10.87 10.72 -10.51
CA ASP A 148 -11.58 10.59 -9.24
C ASP A 148 -10.65 10.74 -8.02
N ILE A 149 -9.48 10.10 -8.05
CA ILE A 149 -8.48 10.20 -6.98
C ILE A 149 -7.93 11.62 -6.86
N ASN A 150 -7.70 12.31 -7.97
CA ASN A 150 -7.23 13.70 -7.96
C ASN A 150 -8.30 14.67 -7.47
N GLN A 151 -9.57 14.42 -7.80
CA GLN A 151 -10.68 15.19 -7.27
C GLN A 151 -10.78 15.00 -5.75
N TYR A 152 -10.73 13.74 -5.29
CA TYR A 152 -10.65 13.39 -3.87
C TYR A 152 -9.48 14.09 -3.16
N LYS A 153 -8.30 14.15 -3.78
CA LYS A 153 -7.16 14.91 -3.23
C LYS A 153 -7.47 16.41 -3.07
N LYS A 154 -8.06 17.04 -4.09
CA LYS A 154 -8.33 18.50 -4.10
C LYS A 154 -9.35 18.89 -3.05
N GLU A 155 -10.40 18.10 -2.91
CA GLU A 155 -11.51 18.38 -1.99
C GLU A 155 -11.11 18.18 -0.53
N TYR A 156 -10.26 17.20 -0.23
CA TYR A 156 -10.10 16.73 1.15
C TYR A 156 -8.71 16.96 1.77
N LEU A 157 -7.68 17.29 0.99
CA LEU A 157 -6.30 17.43 1.51
C LEU A 157 -5.57 18.71 1.06
N PRO A 158 -6.22 19.88 0.94
CA PRO A 158 -5.62 21.05 0.28
C PRO A 158 -4.32 21.55 0.93
N ASN A 159 -4.06 21.28 2.23
CA ASN A 159 -2.85 21.73 2.91
C ASN A 159 -2.29 20.69 3.92
N LEU A 160 -2.05 19.45 3.48
CA LEU A 160 -1.30 18.49 4.29
C LEU A 160 0.08 19.07 4.68
N LYS A 161 0.51 18.87 5.93
CA LYS A 161 1.80 19.39 6.39
C LYS A 161 2.96 18.69 5.69
N MET A 162 4.06 19.41 5.50
CA MET A 162 5.27 18.90 4.86
C MET A 162 5.83 17.62 5.53
N ALA A 163 5.68 17.48 6.84
CA ALA A 163 6.09 16.27 7.56
C ALA A 163 5.34 15.02 7.12
N SER A 164 4.03 15.13 6.90
CA SER A 164 3.16 14.05 6.43
C SER A 164 3.51 13.64 5.00
N TYR A 165 3.79 14.62 4.13
CA TYR A 165 4.33 14.35 2.79
C TYR A 165 5.69 13.67 2.82
N ALA A 166 6.63 14.20 3.61
CA ALA A 166 7.99 13.65 3.70
C ALA A 166 7.97 12.21 4.20
N PHE A 167 7.14 11.90 5.18
CA PHE A 167 6.97 10.53 5.69
C PHE A 167 6.53 9.58 4.58
N CYS A 168 5.46 9.92 3.84
CA CYS A 168 4.91 9.01 2.84
C CYS A 168 5.71 8.92 1.54
N ASN A 169 6.44 9.97 1.16
CA ASN A 169 7.22 9.97 -0.07
C ASN A 169 8.39 8.96 -0.04
N GLU A 170 8.88 8.62 1.16
CA GLU A 170 9.92 7.61 1.34
C GLU A 170 9.36 6.18 1.39
N LYS A 171 8.03 6.00 1.37
CA LYS A 171 7.35 4.70 1.49
C LYS A 171 6.79 4.21 0.17
N THR A 172 6.78 2.89 0.01
CA THR A 172 6.05 2.19 -1.05
C THR A 172 4.53 2.22 -0.79
N TYR A 173 3.73 2.02 -1.84
CA TYR A 173 2.27 1.94 -1.69
C TYR A 173 1.85 0.80 -0.75
N GLN A 174 2.62 -0.30 -0.72
CA GLN A 174 2.34 -1.46 0.13
C GLN A 174 2.58 -1.13 1.60
N GLU A 175 3.68 -0.45 1.92
CA GLU A 175 3.94 0.03 3.28
C GLU A 175 2.84 0.99 3.73
N LEU A 176 2.40 1.93 2.89
CA LEU A 176 1.28 2.84 3.21
C LEU A 176 -0.03 2.10 3.53
N LYS A 177 -0.32 1.02 2.79
CA LYS A 177 -1.46 0.14 3.06
C LYS A 177 -1.33 -0.57 4.42
N ASP A 178 -0.12 -1.02 4.76
CA ASP A 178 0.15 -1.68 6.04
C ASP A 178 0.03 -0.69 7.22
N TYR A 179 0.56 0.54 7.07
CA TYR A 179 0.33 1.61 8.05
C TYR A 179 -1.14 1.89 8.26
N ARG A 180 -1.95 1.95 7.19
CA ARG A 180 -3.40 2.18 7.32
C ARG A 180 -4.06 1.09 8.16
N SER A 181 -3.75 -0.18 7.87
CA SER A 181 -4.29 -1.32 8.63
C SER A 181 -3.90 -1.25 10.11
N TYR A 182 -2.64 -0.89 10.40
CA TYR A 182 -2.18 -0.67 11.77
C TYR A 182 -2.95 0.47 12.44
N VAL A 183 -3.05 1.64 11.79
CA VAL A 183 -3.69 2.83 12.36
C VAL A 183 -5.14 2.56 12.70
N VAL A 184 -5.90 1.90 11.81
CA VAL A 184 -7.29 1.47 12.09
C VAL A 184 -7.32 0.64 13.38
N THR A 185 -6.51 -0.42 13.43
CA THR A 185 -6.43 -1.33 14.57
C THR A 185 -6.02 -0.64 15.86
N GLU A 186 -5.10 0.32 15.78
CA GLU A 186 -4.60 1.06 16.93
C GLU A 186 -5.65 2.04 17.43
N ILE A 187 -6.29 2.81 16.55
CA ILE A 187 -7.37 3.74 16.92
C ILE A 187 -8.54 2.98 17.55
N ASP A 188 -8.92 1.81 17.02
CA ASP A 188 -10.02 1.00 17.54
C ASP A 188 -9.83 0.54 19.00
N LYS A 189 -8.59 0.52 19.51
CA LYS A 189 -8.31 0.25 20.93
C LYS A 189 -8.73 1.40 21.85
N TYR A 190 -8.95 2.59 21.29
CA TYR A 190 -9.31 3.79 22.01
C TYR A 190 -10.67 4.29 21.53
N SER A 191 -11.35 5.06 22.36
CA SER A 191 -12.68 5.59 21.99
C SER A 191 -12.65 6.72 20.95
N SER A 192 -11.46 7.25 20.61
CA SER A 192 -11.30 8.27 19.56
C SER A 192 -9.84 8.39 19.11
N LEU A 193 -9.62 8.96 17.92
CA LEU A 193 -8.29 9.35 17.43
C LEU A 193 -7.56 10.28 18.41
N GLN A 194 -8.29 11.15 19.12
CA GLN A 194 -7.72 12.02 20.14
C GLN A 194 -7.17 11.21 21.33
N ASN A 195 -7.93 10.24 21.83
CA ASN A 195 -7.49 9.41 22.95
C ASN A 195 -6.30 8.53 22.56
N ALA A 196 -6.26 8.04 21.32
CA ALA A 196 -5.10 7.33 20.78
C ALA A 196 -3.87 8.24 20.74
N TYR A 197 -4.01 9.47 20.23
CA TYR A 197 -2.94 10.47 20.18
C TYR A 197 -2.41 10.81 21.58
N ASP A 198 -3.30 11.13 22.52
CA ASP A 198 -2.92 11.49 23.89
C ASP A 198 -2.18 10.33 24.55
N TYR A 199 -2.71 9.11 24.46
CA TYR A 199 -2.05 7.92 24.98
C TYR A 199 -0.64 7.75 24.41
N ILE A 200 -0.48 7.85 23.09
CA ILE A 200 0.82 7.75 22.43
C ILE A 200 1.80 8.81 22.96
N CYS A 201 1.35 10.06 23.10
CA CYS A 201 2.23 11.14 23.54
C CYS A 201 2.69 11.00 25.00
N TYR A 202 1.87 10.40 25.87
CA TYR A 202 2.21 10.16 27.28
C TYR A 202 2.96 8.83 27.51
N HIS A 203 2.72 7.80 26.69
CA HIS A 203 3.20 6.44 26.95
C HIS A 203 4.28 5.92 25.99
N SER A 204 4.81 6.76 25.10
CA SER A 204 5.88 6.34 24.17
C SER A 204 7.31 6.50 24.70
N GLY A 205 7.51 7.05 25.90
CA GLY A 205 8.83 7.38 26.43
C GLY A 205 9.80 6.18 26.48
N GLU A 206 9.38 5.06 27.05
CA GLU A 206 10.21 3.85 27.11
C GLU A 206 10.56 3.32 25.71
N LEU A 207 9.59 3.29 24.80
CA LEU A 207 9.80 2.83 23.43
C LEU A 207 10.78 3.73 22.67
N ILE A 208 10.67 5.05 22.84
CA ILE A 208 11.60 6.04 22.26
C ILE A 208 13.02 5.75 22.75
N THR A 209 13.21 5.68 24.07
CA THR A 209 14.53 5.44 24.68
C THR A 209 15.12 4.10 24.25
N LYS A 210 14.30 3.04 24.19
CA LYS A 210 14.69 1.71 23.73
C LYS A 210 15.14 1.72 22.26
N THR A 211 14.35 2.35 21.39
CA THR A 211 14.65 2.44 19.95
C THR A 211 15.96 3.18 19.70
N ILE A 212 16.16 4.32 20.36
CA ILE A 212 17.40 5.10 20.25
C ILE A 212 18.59 4.31 20.81
N SER A 213 18.42 3.62 21.93
CA SER A 213 19.47 2.78 22.52
C SER A 213 19.93 1.68 21.56
N HIS A 214 18.98 1.00 20.88
CA HIS A 214 19.30 0.02 19.85
C HIS A 214 20.03 0.64 18.66
N LEU A 215 19.58 1.80 18.17
CA LEU A 215 20.23 2.55 17.09
C LEU A 215 21.69 2.89 17.44
N ILE A 216 21.92 3.45 18.63
CA ILE A 216 23.26 3.80 19.12
C ILE A 216 24.12 2.55 19.28
N ALA A 217 23.57 1.47 19.85
CA ALA A 217 24.28 0.21 20.01
C ALA A 217 24.70 -0.40 18.67
N PHE A 218 23.83 -0.33 17.65
CA PHE A 218 24.17 -0.74 16.30
C PHE A 218 25.30 0.12 15.73
N MET A 219 25.21 1.44 15.85
CA MET A 219 26.24 2.36 15.38
C MET A 219 27.60 2.11 16.04
N LYS A 220 27.61 1.77 17.34
CA LYS A 220 28.83 1.38 18.08
C LYS A 220 29.46 0.08 17.57
N LYS A 221 28.65 -0.84 17.03
CA LYS A 221 29.11 -2.11 16.45
C LYS A 221 29.56 -1.98 14.99
N GLY A 222 29.03 -0.98 14.27
CA GLY A 222 29.30 -0.74 12.85
C GLY A 222 30.70 -0.17 12.56
N LEU A 223 31.22 -0.46 11.36
CA LEU A 223 32.54 -0.07 10.85
C LEU A 223 32.74 1.45 10.66
N THR A 224 31.70 2.28 10.84
CA THR A 224 31.74 3.74 10.75
C THR A 224 32.23 4.39 12.05
N LYS A 225 33.51 4.17 12.40
CA LYS A 225 34.15 4.70 13.62
C LYS A 225 34.08 6.22 13.77
N ASN A 226 33.92 6.97 12.67
CA ASN A 226 34.03 8.44 12.68
C ASN A 226 32.79 9.18 13.24
N TYR A 227 31.62 8.54 13.33
CA TYR A 227 30.38 9.21 13.75
C TYR A 227 29.84 8.74 15.11
N VAL A 228 30.42 7.68 15.68
CA VAL A 228 29.93 7.06 16.92
C VAL A 228 29.97 8.01 18.12
N SER A 229 30.95 8.93 18.15
CA SER A 229 31.08 9.92 19.24
C SER A 229 30.05 11.04 19.19
N GLN A 230 29.39 11.26 18.04
CA GLN A 230 28.46 12.37 17.83
C GLN A 230 26.99 11.97 18.10
N PHE A 231 26.66 10.69 17.99
CA PHE A 231 25.29 10.19 18.14
C PHE A 231 25.09 9.52 19.51
N THR A 232 25.05 10.35 20.55
CA THR A 232 24.69 9.95 21.93
C THR A 232 23.18 10.09 22.17
N MET A 233 22.69 9.64 23.33
CA MET A 233 21.27 9.80 23.70
C MET A 233 20.87 11.29 23.65
N ASP A 234 21.74 12.16 24.15
CA ASP A 234 21.54 13.62 24.22
C ASP A 234 21.38 14.28 22.84
N TYR A 235 21.92 13.67 21.78
CA TYR A 235 21.66 14.13 20.42
C TYR A 235 20.18 14.00 20.08
N PHE A 236 19.53 12.91 20.49
CA PHE A 236 18.13 12.63 20.19
C PHE A 236 17.17 13.27 21.19
N LEU A 237 17.49 13.19 22.48
CA LEU A 237 16.61 13.58 23.59
C LEU A 237 17.23 14.71 24.40
N GLU A 238 16.45 15.75 24.68
CA GLU A 238 16.89 16.87 25.53
C GLU A 238 16.96 16.49 27.02
N ASN A 239 16.15 15.52 27.44
CA ASN A 239 16.05 15.06 28.82
C ASN A 239 16.00 13.52 28.87
N GLU A 240 16.54 12.93 29.93
CA GLU A 240 16.50 11.48 30.16
C GLU A 240 15.08 10.94 30.42
N ILE A 241 14.18 11.80 30.92
CA ILE A 241 12.80 11.45 31.25
C ILE A 241 11.84 12.08 30.24
N ILE A 242 11.11 11.22 29.52
CA ILE A 242 10.05 11.64 28.59
C ILE A 242 8.70 11.44 29.30
N MET A 243 8.15 12.51 29.88
CA MET A 243 6.79 12.49 30.45
C MET A 243 5.71 12.74 29.39
N TYR A 244 6.03 13.54 28.37
CA TYR A 244 5.13 13.88 27.27
C TYR A 244 5.92 14.29 26.04
N TYR A 245 5.53 13.79 24.87
CA TYR A 245 6.17 14.07 23.59
C TYR A 245 5.14 14.61 22.58
N ASP A 246 5.15 15.93 22.38
CA ASP A 246 4.26 16.63 21.45
C ASP A 246 4.69 16.47 19.97
N TYR A 247 3.81 16.92 19.07
CA TYR A 247 4.05 16.84 17.63
C TYR A 247 5.40 17.43 17.18
N PRO A 248 5.81 18.67 17.53
CA PRO A 248 7.13 19.18 17.17
C PRO A 248 8.28 18.29 17.62
N LYS A 249 8.20 17.73 18.83
CA LYS A 249 9.21 16.79 19.34
C LYS A 249 9.24 15.50 18.52
N TRP A 250 8.08 14.94 18.15
CA TRP A 250 7.99 13.78 17.25
C TRP A 250 8.65 14.06 15.88
N ILE A 251 8.38 15.21 15.27
CA ILE A 251 9.01 15.62 14.00
C ILE A 251 10.54 15.67 14.16
N ALA A 252 11.03 16.32 15.22
CA ALA A 252 12.46 16.47 15.48
C ALA A 252 13.14 15.10 15.69
N LEU A 253 12.51 14.22 16.47
CA LEU A 253 13.01 12.86 16.71
C LEU A 253 13.14 12.06 15.43
N PHE A 254 12.08 11.97 14.61
CA PHE A 254 12.11 11.22 13.37
C PHE A 254 13.09 11.82 12.36
N SER A 255 13.22 13.15 12.31
CA SER A 255 14.23 13.80 11.48
C SER A 255 15.65 13.39 11.88
N LYS A 256 15.94 13.33 13.19
CA LYS A 256 17.23 12.88 13.72
C LYS A 256 17.47 11.40 13.47
N ILE A 257 16.49 10.54 13.71
CA ILE A 257 16.58 9.09 13.45
C ILE A 257 16.84 8.84 11.97
N ASN A 258 16.06 9.44 11.08
CA ASN A 258 16.22 9.27 9.63
C ASN A 258 17.57 9.77 9.14
N TYR A 259 18.06 10.89 9.68
CA TYR A 259 19.40 11.37 9.37
C TYR A 259 20.47 10.34 9.75
N VAL A 260 20.38 9.76 10.95
CA VAL A 260 21.34 8.77 11.43
C VAL A 260 21.25 7.50 10.60
N ILE A 261 20.06 6.95 10.36
CA ILE A 261 19.84 5.77 9.50
C ILE A 261 20.43 5.97 8.10
N LYS A 262 20.25 7.16 7.49
CA LYS A 262 20.84 7.48 6.17
C LYS A 262 22.37 7.50 6.18
N LYS A 263 22.99 7.69 7.34
CA LYS A 263 24.46 7.65 7.54
C LYS A 263 24.95 6.29 8.04
N SER A 264 24.04 5.40 8.44
CA SER A 264 24.33 4.05 8.92
C SER A 264 24.46 3.04 7.77
N ASP A 265 25.05 1.88 8.07
CA ASP A 265 24.98 0.71 7.20
C ASP A 265 23.54 0.17 7.15
N LYS A 266 23.07 -0.22 5.96
CA LYS A 266 21.75 -0.86 5.75
C LYS A 266 21.61 -2.16 6.53
N ALA A 267 22.70 -2.79 6.97
CA ALA A 267 22.69 -3.94 7.88
C ALA A 267 21.93 -3.67 9.20
N ILE A 268 21.66 -2.40 9.56
CA ILE A 268 20.80 -2.07 10.71
C ILE A 268 19.41 -2.69 10.59
N PHE A 269 18.90 -2.81 9.37
CA PHE A 269 17.62 -3.45 9.07
C PHE A 269 17.70 -4.99 9.07
N ALA A 270 18.80 -5.57 9.54
CA ALA A 270 18.88 -6.98 9.91
C ALA A 270 18.84 -7.19 11.44
N ASP A 271 19.02 -6.13 12.25
CA ASP A 271 18.90 -6.20 13.71
C ASP A 271 17.42 -6.25 14.12
N LYS A 272 16.97 -7.46 14.50
CA LYS A 272 15.57 -7.71 14.90
C LYS A 272 15.09 -6.81 16.04
N ASN A 273 15.98 -6.47 16.98
CA ASN A 273 15.60 -5.67 18.14
C ASN A 273 15.37 -4.21 17.72
N PHE A 274 16.24 -3.67 16.87
CA PHE A 274 16.06 -2.34 16.32
C PHE A 274 14.80 -2.26 15.46
N ILE A 275 14.65 -3.15 14.46
CA ILE A 275 13.52 -3.13 13.50
C ILE A 275 12.19 -3.18 14.23
N ALA A 276 12.02 -4.11 15.18
CA ALA A 276 10.76 -4.25 15.89
C ALA A 276 10.40 -2.97 16.67
N SER A 277 11.38 -2.42 17.41
CA SER A 277 11.16 -1.17 18.16
C SER A 277 10.93 0.04 17.26
N TYR A 278 11.67 0.13 16.15
CA TYR A 278 11.56 1.22 15.19
C TYR A 278 10.21 1.19 14.45
N GLN A 279 9.76 0.01 14.01
CA GLN A 279 8.46 -0.14 13.36
C GLN A 279 7.32 0.24 14.31
N GLU A 280 7.34 -0.23 15.56
CA GLU A 280 6.34 0.16 16.55
C GLU A 280 6.35 1.68 16.81
N LEU A 281 7.54 2.28 16.88
CA LEU A 281 7.67 3.72 17.10
C LEU A 281 7.16 4.51 15.89
N GLU A 282 7.47 4.06 14.68
CA GLU A 282 7.05 4.68 13.42
C GLU A 282 5.53 4.59 13.23
N TYR A 283 4.93 3.46 13.61
CA TYR A 283 3.49 3.29 13.65
C TYR A 283 2.80 4.31 14.57
N LYS A 284 3.33 4.53 15.78
CA LYS A 284 2.82 5.55 16.71
C LYS A 284 2.99 6.97 16.16
N TYR A 285 4.11 7.23 15.48
CA TYR A 285 4.35 8.50 14.81
C TYR A 285 3.32 8.78 13.71
N VAL A 286 2.88 7.78 12.95
CA VAL A 286 1.82 7.95 11.95
C VAL A 286 0.51 8.41 12.58
N VAL A 287 0.11 7.87 13.73
CA VAL A 287 -1.09 8.34 14.45
C VAL A 287 -0.94 9.81 14.87
N VAL A 288 0.26 10.20 15.31
CA VAL A 288 0.59 11.59 15.65
C VAL A 288 0.48 12.51 14.43
N LEU A 289 0.97 12.09 13.26
CA LEU A 289 0.81 12.84 12.00
C LEU A 289 -0.68 13.01 11.67
N ILE A 290 -1.44 11.92 11.65
CA ILE A 290 -2.87 11.90 11.30
C ILE A 290 -3.69 12.82 12.22
N TYR A 291 -3.50 12.74 13.54
CA TYR A 291 -4.19 13.62 14.48
C TYR A 291 -3.85 15.10 14.25
N ASN A 292 -2.60 15.41 13.90
CA ASN A 292 -2.20 16.78 13.62
C ASN A 292 -2.77 17.34 12.32
N GLU A 293 -3.03 16.49 11.33
CA GLU A 293 -3.80 16.88 10.14
C GLU A 293 -5.28 17.08 10.50
N TYR A 294 -5.85 16.17 11.31
CA TYR A 294 -7.24 16.25 11.78
C TYR A 294 -7.54 17.58 12.49
N GLN A 295 -6.65 18.00 13.38
CA GLN A 295 -6.77 19.26 14.10
C GLN A 295 -6.64 20.48 13.17
N THR A 296 -5.92 20.36 12.07
CA THR A 296 -5.75 21.44 11.09
C THR A 296 -7.00 21.58 10.23
N ALA A 297 -7.56 20.45 9.78
CA ALA A 297 -8.81 20.41 9.01
C ALA A 297 -10.01 20.98 9.78
N ARG A 298 -10.04 20.86 11.12
CA ARG A 298 -11.09 21.44 11.99
C ARG A 298 -11.01 22.95 12.20
N ARG A 299 -9.88 23.58 11.90
CA ARG A 299 -9.65 25.01 12.14
C ARG A 299 -9.92 25.88 10.91
N VAL A 300 -10.18 25.25 9.77
CA VAL A 300 -10.60 25.87 8.50
C VAL A 300 -12.11 25.75 8.39
#